data_AF-A0AAD5QAA4-F1
#
_entry.id   AF-A0AAD5QAA4-F1
#
_cell.length_a   1.000
_cell.length_b   1.000
_cell.length_c   1.000
_cell.angle_alpha   90.00
_cell.angle_beta   90.00
_cell.angle_gamma   90.00
#
_symmetry.space_group_name_H-M   'P 1'
#
loop_
_entity.id
_entity.type
_entity.pdbx_description
1 polymer ?
#
loop_
_entity_poly.entity_id
_entity_poly.type
_entity_poly.pdbx_seq_one_letter_code
_entity_poly.pdbx_strand_id
1 'polypeptide(L)'
;MAFSMKLPAKKTAPRESAAGKQYGLILPTKADAKKSRPSAFNVFGNPDANDGSDASSALGRENARQRVGLDAARSVNQTLVAQTHKKALEEDPSVFDYDGVYDEIQSSRQDKASKRKAEREAEKKQSKYITSLVEKAKIREIEHERIRERRLLKERATEDALYGDKEKLISASYKRKLMEMKRWDEEDARLDAVEAAEEVTKRGTEAMAGFYANLLTKNIAMGSDVSSSRSAYTAKPSKDEVISAAKARYLARKAMRSTVPTPNGETK
;
A
#
# COMPACT_ATOMS: atom_id res chain seq x y z
N MET A 1 18.35 -55.29 20.29
CA MET A 1 19.62 -54.54 20.29
C MET A 1 19.29 -53.07 20.50
N ALA A 2 19.46 -52.56 21.73
CA ALA A 2 19.17 -51.17 22.06
C ALA A 2 20.48 -50.36 22.02
N PHE A 3 20.58 -49.38 21.11
CA PHE A 3 21.72 -48.49 21.00
C PHE A 3 21.58 -47.31 21.97
N SER A 4 22.36 -47.31 23.06
CA SER A 4 22.51 -46.18 23.96
C SER A 4 23.64 -45.27 23.48
N MET A 5 23.32 -44.09 22.94
CA MET A 5 24.33 -43.06 22.64
C MET A 5 24.52 -42.14 23.86
N LYS A 6 25.67 -42.26 24.52
CA LYS A 6 26.13 -41.35 25.59
C LYS A 6 26.86 -40.17 24.94
N LEU A 7 26.30 -38.97 25.02
CA LEU A 7 26.97 -37.73 24.56
C LEU A 7 27.99 -37.27 25.63
N PRO A 8 29.21 -36.83 25.24
CA PRO A 8 30.16 -36.24 26.19
C PRO A 8 29.78 -34.79 26.52
N ALA A 9 29.85 -34.44 27.80
CA ALA A 9 29.62 -33.08 28.29
C ALA A 9 30.70 -32.11 27.74
N LYS A 10 30.26 -31.05 27.06
CA LYS A 10 31.13 -29.93 26.69
C LYS A 10 31.54 -29.16 27.94
N LYS A 11 32.82 -29.27 28.32
CA LYS A 11 33.48 -28.34 29.26
C LYS A 11 33.54 -26.95 28.61
N THR A 12 32.79 -25.99 29.14
CA THR A 12 32.91 -24.57 28.77
C THR A 12 33.99 -23.92 29.63
N ALA A 13 35.16 -23.66 29.06
CA ALA A 13 36.15 -22.76 29.66
C ALA A 13 35.68 -21.30 29.48
N PRO A 14 35.94 -20.39 30.45
CA PRO A 14 35.65 -18.97 30.28
C PRO A 14 36.62 -18.40 29.25
N ARG A 15 36.09 -17.80 28.17
CA ARG A 15 36.88 -16.97 27.26
C ARG A 15 37.04 -15.60 27.91
N GLU A 16 38.25 -15.30 28.38
CA GLU A 16 38.66 -13.94 28.70
C GLU A 16 38.56 -13.08 27.43
N SER A 17 37.64 -12.11 27.45
CA SER A 17 37.52 -11.12 26.38
C SER A 17 38.52 -10.00 26.63
N ALA A 18 39.53 -9.93 25.78
CA ALA A 18 40.38 -8.74 25.65
C ALA A 18 39.52 -7.50 25.36
N ALA A 19 39.73 -6.44 26.15
CA ALA A 19 39.29 -5.07 25.92
C ALA A 19 37.83 -4.87 25.41
N GLY A 20 36.88 -4.96 26.35
CA GLY A 20 35.64 -4.18 26.46
C GLY A 20 34.97 -3.63 25.20
N LYS A 21 34.43 -4.49 24.34
CA LYS A 21 33.45 -4.09 23.31
C LYS A 21 32.12 -4.80 23.56
N GLN A 22 31.12 -4.02 23.95
CA GLN A 22 29.75 -4.48 24.20
C GLN A 22 28.95 -4.43 22.89
N TYR A 23 28.35 -5.55 22.49
CA TYR A 23 27.46 -5.64 21.33
C TYR A 23 26.05 -6.05 21.79
N GLY A 24 25.03 -5.27 21.44
CA GLY A 24 23.64 -5.46 21.84
C GLY A 24 22.89 -4.13 21.96
N LEU A 25 21.56 -4.16 22.07
CA LEU A 25 20.74 -2.97 22.30
C LEU A 25 20.94 -2.47 23.74
N ILE A 26 21.85 -1.50 23.94
CA ILE A 26 22.15 -0.90 25.24
C ILE A 26 21.13 0.21 25.50
N LEU A 27 20.18 -0.03 26.42
CA LEU A 27 19.25 1.00 26.85
C LEU A 27 19.97 1.96 27.82
N PRO A 28 19.95 3.28 27.58
CA PRO A 28 20.52 4.23 28.53
C PRO A 28 19.71 4.20 29.83
N THR A 29 20.37 3.91 30.94
CA THR A 29 19.80 4.09 32.28
C THR A 29 19.61 5.59 32.48
N LYS A 30 18.34 6.03 32.51
CA LYS A 30 17.98 7.41 32.83
C LYS A 30 18.35 7.67 34.29
N ALA A 31 19.51 8.28 34.51
CA ALA A 31 19.79 8.96 35.77
C ALA A 31 19.03 10.30 35.74
N ASP A 32 18.11 10.46 36.69
CA ASP A 32 17.29 11.66 36.88
C ASP A 32 18.14 12.87 37.27
N ALA A 33 18.70 13.56 36.29
CA ALA A 33 19.21 14.91 36.48
C ALA A 33 18.03 15.90 36.43
N LYS A 34 17.33 16.07 37.56
CA LYS A 34 16.36 17.15 37.74
C LYS A 34 17.10 18.50 37.70
N LYS A 35 17.13 19.15 36.53
CA LYS A 35 17.47 20.57 36.43
C LYS A 35 16.33 21.37 37.07
N SER A 36 16.56 21.96 38.24
CA SER A 36 15.68 22.98 38.79
C SER A 36 15.62 24.16 37.83
N ARG A 37 14.41 24.55 37.43
CA ARG A 37 14.19 25.80 36.69
C ARG A 37 14.34 26.95 37.67
N PRO A 38 15.02 28.06 37.33
CA PRO A 38 14.99 29.25 38.17
C PRO A 38 13.54 29.74 38.28
N SER A 39 13.13 30.08 39.50
CA SER A 39 11.81 30.63 39.82
C SER A 39 11.48 31.76 38.85
N ALA A 40 10.41 31.60 38.09
CA ALA A 40 9.92 32.63 37.19
C ALA A 40 9.51 33.86 38.01
N PHE A 41 9.96 35.02 37.55
CA PHE A 41 9.44 36.32 37.94
C PHE A 41 7.94 36.34 37.63
N ASN A 42 7.09 36.54 38.64
CA ASN A 42 5.64 36.51 38.49
C ASN A 42 5.16 37.74 37.69
N VAL A 43 4.78 37.54 36.43
CA VAL A 43 4.28 38.57 35.50
C VAL A 43 2.89 39.12 35.87
N PHE A 44 2.18 38.49 36.81
CA PHE A 44 0.82 38.86 37.22
C PHE A 44 0.75 39.56 38.60
N GLY A 45 1.88 39.92 39.19
CA GLY A 45 1.89 40.71 40.42
C GLY A 45 1.37 42.12 40.15
N ASN A 46 0.10 42.37 40.50
CA ASN A 46 -0.56 43.66 40.37
C ASN A 46 0.26 44.75 41.12
N PRO A 47 0.82 45.75 40.42
CA PRO A 47 1.68 46.77 41.04
C PRO A 47 0.89 47.94 41.66
N ASP A 48 -0.44 47.81 41.78
CA ASP A 48 -1.34 48.84 42.30
C ASP A 48 -1.55 48.76 43.84
N ALA A 49 -0.71 47.98 44.53
CA ALA A 49 -0.57 48.08 45.98
C ALA A 49 0.25 49.33 46.32
N ASN A 50 -0.46 50.45 46.38
CA ASN A 50 -0.01 51.76 46.82
C ASN A 50 0.60 51.70 48.25
N ASP A 51 1.94 51.70 48.35
CA ASP A 51 2.66 52.00 49.59
C ASP A 51 3.22 53.42 49.52
N GLY A 52 2.65 54.29 50.35
CA GLY A 52 2.82 55.74 50.30
C GLY A 52 4.11 56.22 50.93
N SER A 53 5.23 56.13 50.21
CA SER A 53 6.49 56.76 50.63
C SER A 53 6.99 57.81 49.62
N ASP A 54 6.90 59.07 50.07
CA ASP A 54 7.55 60.32 49.68
C ASP A 54 8.38 60.37 48.37
N ALA A 55 7.91 61.19 47.44
CA ALA A 55 8.47 61.46 46.12
C ALA A 55 9.59 62.51 46.16
N SER A 56 10.69 62.24 46.89
CA SER A 56 11.82 63.17 47.00
C SER A 56 13.21 62.55 46.77
N SER A 57 13.31 61.30 46.30
CA SER A 57 14.60 60.66 45.98
C SER A 57 14.80 60.43 44.47
N ALA A 58 16.05 60.56 44.00
CA ALA A 58 16.43 60.33 42.60
C ALA A 58 16.03 58.92 42.10
N LEU A 59 15.99 57.94 43.01
CA LEU A 59 15.58 56.56 42.75
C LEU A 59 14.07 56.44 42.46
N GLY A 60 13.21 57.23 43.10
CA GLY A 60 11.78 57.28 42.80
C GLY A 60 11.49 57.83 41.40
N ARG A 61 12.27 58.84 40.97
CA ARG A 61 12.21 59.40 39.60
C ARG A 61 12.70 58.41 38.55
N GLU A 62 13.75 57.64 38.84
CA GLU A 62 14.24 56.59 37.95
C GLU A 62 13.21 55.45 37.79
N ASN A 63 12.63 54.98 38.88
CA ASN A 63 11.59 53.96 38.88
C ASN A 63 10.32 54.42 38.12
N ALA A 64 9.94 55.69 38.24
CA ALA A 64 8.83 56.26 37.47
C ALA A 64 9.14 56.33 35.96
N ARG A 65 10.38 56.68 35.58
CA ARG A 65 10.82 56.67 34.17
C ARG A 65 10.88 55.26 33.57
N GLN A 66 11.34 54.28 34.35
CA GLN A 66 11.33 52.88 33.94
C GLN A 66 9.90 52.36 33.75
N ARG A 67 8.95 52.73 34.64
CA ARG A 67 7.52 52.42 34.48
C ARG A 67 6.91 53.03 33.21
N VAL A 68 7.14 54.32 32.97
CA VAL A 68 6.66 54.99 31.75
C VAL A 68 7.27 54.36 30.49
N GLY A 69 8.54 53.95 30.53
CA GLY A 69 9.18 53.21 29.44
C GLY A 69 8.57 51.83 29.19
N LEU A 70 8.23 51.10 30.25
CA LEU A 70 7.54 49.79 30.18
C LEU A 70 6.11 49.93 29.66
N ASP A 71 5.37 50.95 30.11
CA ASP A 71 4.01 51.23 29.64
C ASP A 71 4.00 51.69 28.18
N ALA A 72 4.99 52.49 27.76
CA ALA A 72 5.21 52.85 26.36
C ALA A 72 5.56 51.63 25.50
N ALA A 73 6.41 50.72 25.99
CA ALA A 73 6.70 49.47 25.29
C ALA A 73 5.46 48.57 25.21
N ARG A 74 4.64 48.50 26.27
CA ARG A 74 3.40 47.72 26.29
C ARG A 74 2.36 48.27 25.31
N SER A 75 2.22 49.59 25.22
CA SER A 75 1.28 50.22 24.28
C SER A 75 1.71 50.00 22.83
N VAL A 76 3.00 50.08 22.51
CA VAL A 76 3.54 49.76 21.16
C VAL A 76 3.32 48.29 20.80
N ASN A 77 3.52 47.38 21.75
CA ASN A 77 3.23 45.96 21.51
C ASN A 77 1.73 45.73 21.29
N GLN A 78 0.86 46.43 22.02
CA GLN A 78 -0.58 46.31 21.87
C GLN A 78 -1.09 46.86 20.54
N THR A 79 -0.52 47.95 20.03
CA THR A 79 -0.84 48.48 18.69
C THR A 79 -0.37 47.53 17.60
N LEU A 80 0.82 46.94 17.73
CA LEU A 80 1.31 45.93 16.79
C LEU A 80 0.38 44.71 16.77
N VAL A 81 -0.02 44.19 17.93
CA VAL A 81 -0.96 43.07 18.03
C VAL A 81 -2.32 43.40 17.42
N ALA A 82 -2.82 44.62 17.61
CA ALA A 82 -4.07 45.05 17.00
C ALA A 82 -3.97 45.14 15.47
N GLN A 83 -2.83 45.61 14.94
CA GLN A 83 -2.57 45.65 13.50
C GLN A 83 -2.46 44.24 12.91
N THR A 84 -1.76 43.32 13.58
CA THR A 84 -1.64 41.94 13.10
C THR A 84 -2.98 41.21 13.16
N HIS A 85 -3.80 41.45 14.18
CA HIS A 85 -5.15 40.89 14.28
C HIS A 85 -6.07 41.40 13.16
N LYS A 86 -6.04 42.72 12.87
CA LYS A 86 -6.80 43.29 11.76
C LYS A 86 -6.36 42.71 10.42
N LYS A 87 -5.06 42.63 10.18
CA LYS A 87 -4.50 42.04 8.97
C LYS A 87 -4.91 40.56 8.81
N ALA A 88 -4.88 39.79 9.90
CA ALA A 88 -5.32 38.39 9.87
C ALA A 88 -6.81 38.24 9.54
N LEU A 89 -7.67 39.11 10.08
CA LEU A 89 -9.11 39.12 9.75
C LEU A 89 -9.41 39.60 8.32
N GLU A 90 -8.60 40.51 7.78
CA GLU A 90 -8.70 40.97 6.37
C GLU A 90 -8.30 39.86 5.38
N GLU A 91 -7.32 39.04 5.74
CA GLU A 91 -6.88 37.90 4.93
C GLU A 91 -7.92 36.77 4.94
N ASP A 92 -8.39 36.37 6.13
CA ASP A 92 -9.48 35.40 6.26
C ASP A 92 -10.27 35.61 7.58
N PRO A 93 -11.60 35.83 7.50
CA PRO A 93 -12.44 35.99 8.69
C PRO A 93 -12.54 34.71 9.56
N SER A 94 -12.18 33.54 9.04
CA SER A 94 -12.22 32.26 9.76
C SER A 94 -10.95 31.91 10.52
N VAL A 95 -9.90 32.74 10.46
CA VAL A 95 -8.56 32.45 11.04
C VAL A 95 -8.59 32.06 12.53
N PHE A 96 -9.57 32.57 13.28
CA PHE A 96 -9.74 32.30 14.71
C PHE A 96 -10.86 31.28 15.01
N ASP A 97 -11.46 30.66 13.99
CA ASP A 97 -12.44 29.58 14.14
C ASP A 97 -11.75 28.24 14.46
N TYR A 98 -11.29 28.12 15.70
CA TYR A 98 -10.64 26.90 16.17
C TYR A 98 -11.62 25.74 16.36
N ASP A 99 -12.90 26.02 16.58
CA ASP A 99 -13.92 25.00 16.84
C ASP A 99 -14.30 24.27 15.54
N GLY A 100 -14.49 25.01 14.44
CA GLY A 100 -14.75 24.42 13.12
C GLY A 100 -13.66 23.45 12.66
N VAL A 101 -12.39 23.83 12.80
CA VAL A 101 -11.24 22.95 12.47
C VAL A 101 -11.19 21.72 13.38
N TYR A 102 -11.52 21.88 14.66
CA TYR A 102 -11.54 20.75 15.59
C TYR A 102 -12.65 19.76 15.25
N ASP A 103 -13.85 20.25 14.95
CA ASP A 103 -14.99 19.43 14.52
C ASP A 103 -14.72 18.71 13.19
N GLU A 104 -14.04 19.35 12.24
CA GLU A 104 -13.56 18.70 11.00
C GLU A 104 -12.54 17.58 11.27
N ILE A 105 -11.60 17.81 12.20
CA ILE A 105 -10.63 16.79 12.60
C ILE A 105 -11.33 15.62 13.30
N GLN A 106 -12.30 15.89 14.17
CA GLN A 106 -13.03 14.85 14.89
C GLN A 106 -13.95 14.06 13.96
N SER A 107 -14.72 14.73 13.11
CA SER A 107 -15.57 14.09 12.09
C SER A 107 -14.73 13.24 11.15
N SER A 108 -13.63 13.75 10.61
CA SER A 108 -12.74 12.96 9.73
C SER A 108 -12.10 11.77 10.44
N ARG A 109 -11.80 11.87 11.75
CA ARG A 109 -11.34 10.73 12.56
C ARG A 109 -12.45 9.70 12.76
N GLN A 110 -13.68 10.15 13.05
CA GLN A 110 -14.84 9.26 13.21
C GLN A 110 -15.18 8.55 11.91
N ASP A 111 -15.13 9.23 10.76
CA ASP A 111 -15.34 8.64 9.44
C ASP A 111 -14.28 7.60 9.09
N LYS A 112 -13.00 7.88 9.39
CA LYS A 112 -11.93 6.90 9.20
C LYS A 112 -12.12 5.69 10.13
N ALA A 113 -12.56 5.91 11.36
CA ALA A 113 -12.82 4.85 12.32
C ALA A 113 -14.04 4.00 11.93
N SER A 114 -15.11 4.61 11.43
CA SER A 114 -16.32 3.92 10.97
C SER A 114 -16.03 3.08 9.71
N LYS A 115 -15.30 3.65 8.74
CA LYS A 115 -14.83 2.92 7.55
C LYS A 115 -13.97 1.70 7.92
N ARG A 116 -12.98 1.87 8.80
CA ARG A 116 -12.15 0.76 9.28
C ARG A 116 -12.95 -0.31 10.03
N LYS A 117 -13.97 0.07 10.80
CA LYS A 117 -14.87 -0.89 11.45
C LYS A 117 -15.69 -1.67 10.43
N ALA A 118 -16.27 -0.98 9.43
CA ALA A 118 -17.03 -1.61 8.36
C ALA A 118 -16.18 -2.57 7.53
N GLU A 119 -14.95 -2.19 7.17
CA GLU A 119 -13.98 -3.06 6.50
C GLU A 119 -13.66 -4.30 7.35
N ARG A 120 -13.40 -4.11 8.65
CA ARG A 120 -13.11 -5.23 9.55
C ARG A 120 -14.29 -6.17 9.75
N GLU A 121 -15.52 -5.65 9.75
CA GLU A 121 -16.74 -6.47 9.80
C GLU A 121 -16.97 -7.23 8.49
N ALA A 122 -16.71 -6.60 7.35
CA ALA A 122 -16.73 -7.24 6.05
C ALA A 122 -15.68 -8.37 5.96
N GLU A 123 -14.45 -8.12 6.42
CA GLU A 123 -13.38 -9.11 6.51
C GLU A 123 -13.74 -10.28 7.45
N LYS A 124 -14.40 -10.02 8.58
CA LYS A 124 -14.87 -11.09 9.49
C LYS A 124 -15.96 -11.96 8.85
N LYS A 125 -16.81 -11.35 8.02
CA LYS A 125 -17.90 -12.05 7.32
C LYS A 125 -17.38 -12.95 6.21
N GLN A 126 -16.26 -12.58 5.60
CA GLN A 126 -15.58 -13.42 4.62
C GLN A 126 -14.66 -14.42 5.32
N SER A 127 -14.82 -15.70 5.00
CA SER A 127 -13.89 -16.72 5.48
C SER A 127 -12.48 -16.51 4.90
N LYS A 128 -11.45 -16.69 5.73
CA LYS A 128 -10.04 -16.45 5.33
C LYS A 128 -9.54 -17.30 4.15
N TYR A 129 -10.09 -18.50 3.94
CA TYR A 129 -9.52 -19.48 3.00
C TYR A 129 -10.47 -19.98 1.92
N ILE A 130 -11.80 -19.79 2.03
CA ILE A 130 -12.75 -20.38 1.07
C ILE A 130 -12.53 -19.83 -0.33
N THR A 131 -12.21 -18.54 -0.47
CA THR A 131 -11.90 -17.93 -1.77
C THR A 131 -10.73 -18.66 -2.45
N SER A 132 -9.63 -18.86 -1.74
CA SER A 132 -8.45 -19.58 -2.26
C SER A 132 -8.77 -21.04 -2.57
N LEU A 133 -9.59 -21.71 -1.75
CA LEU A 133 -10.01 -23.10 -2.01
C LEU A 133 -10.87 -23.19 -3.28
N VAL A 134 -11.81 -22.26 -3.46
CA VAL A 134 -12.66 -22.18 -4.66
C VAL A 134 -11.83 -21.86 -5.90
N GLU A 135 -10.87 -20.95 -5.81
CA GLU A 135 -9.94 -20.66 -6.90
C GLU A 135 -9.12 -21.89 -7.29
N LYS A 136 -8.55 -22.60 -6.31
CA LYS A 136 -7.80 -23.86 -6.53
C LYS A 136 -8.66 -24.97 -7.12
N ALA A 137 -9.92 -25.07 -6.71
CA ALA A 137 -10.86 -26.03 -7.29
C ALA A 137 -11.07 -25.74 -8.79
N LYS A 138 -11.31 -24.48 -9.16
CA LYS A 138 -11.47 -24.06 -10.57
C LYS A 138 -10.22 -24.34 -11.41
N ILE A 139 -9.04 -24.09 -10.84
CA ILE A 139 -7.75 -24.39 -11.50
C ILE A 139 -7.66 -25.89 -11.81
N ARG A 140 -7.97 -26.73 -10.82
CA ARG A 140 -7.96 -28.19 -10.99
C ARG A 140 -8.98 -28.66 -12.02
N GLU A 141 -10.17 -28.05 -12.08
CA GLU A 141 -11.15 -28.33 -13.12
C GLU A 141 -10.59 -28.08 -14.52
N ILE A 142 -9.93 -26.93 -14.73
CA ILE A 142 -9.27 -26.57 -15.99
C ILE A 142 -8.16 -27.57 -16.32
N GLU A 143 -7.32 -27.95 -15.35
CA GLU A 143 -6.27 -28.96 -15.54
C GLU A 143 -6.84 -30.33 -15.94
N HIS A 144 -7.91 -30.76 -15.27
CA HIS A 144 -8.59 -32.01 -15.60
C HIS A 144 -9.20 -31.99 -17.01
N GLU A 145 -9.74 -30.85 -17.44
CA GLU A 145 -10.19 -30.67 -18.82
C GLU A 145 -9.04 -30.78 -19.82
N ARG A 146 -7.91 -30.10 -19.56
CA ARG A 146 -6.70 -30.20 -20.40
C ARG A 146 -6.19 -31.63 -20.51
N ILE A 147 -6.17 -32.38 -19.41
CA ILE A 147 -5.75 -33.79 -19.41
C ILE A 147 -6.72 -34.63 -20.25
N ARG A 148 -8.04 -34.43 -20.09
CA ARG A 148 -9.06 -35.14 -20.88
C ARG A 148 -8.91 -34.85 -22.37
N GLU A 149 -8.69 -33.60 -22.76
CA GLU A 149 -8.49 -33.24 -24.17
C GLU A 149 -7.20 -33.83 -24.73
N ARG A 150 -6.08 -33.77 -23.99
CA ARG A 150 -4.82 -34.40 -24.41
C ARG A 150 -4.98 -35.91 -24.58
N ARG A 151 -5.75 -36.57 -23.71
CA ARG A 151 -6.07 -37.99 -23.84
C ARG A 151 -6.89 -38.24 -25.12
N LEU A 152 -7.93 -37.43 -25.37
CA LEU A 152 -8.76 -37.55 -26.56
C LEU A 152 -7.96 -37.31 -27.85
N LEU A 153 -7.00 -36.38 -27.86
CA LEU A 153 -6.11 -36.16 -29.00
C LEU A 153 -5.22 -37.36 -29.28
N LYS A 154 -4.72 -38.04 -28.23
CA LYS A 154 -3.96 -39.28 -28.38
C LYS A 154 -4.83 -40.41 -28.95
N GLU A 155 -6.05 -40.56 -28.44
CA GLU A 155 -7.02 -41.55 -28.95
C GLU A 155 -7.34 -41.27 -30.43
N ARG A 156 -7.57 -40.01 -30.81
CA ARG A 156 -7.75 -39.62 -32.22
C ARG A 156 -6.52 -39.90 -33.09
N ALA A 157 -5.31 -39.65 -32.60
CA ALA A 157 -4.10 -39.96 -33.35
C ALA A 157 -3.97 -41.47 -33.62
N THR A 158 -4.38 -42.31 -32.66
CA THR A 158 -4.41 -43.77 -32.86
C THR A 158 -5.51 -44.23 -33.81
N GLU A 159 -6.69 -43.61 -33.76
CA GLU A 159 -7.78 -43.88 -34.71
C GLU A 159 -7.43 -43.40 -36.13
N ASP A 160 -6.80 -42.23 -36.24
CA ASP A 160 -6.34 -41.65 -37.49
C ASP A 160 -5.26 -42.51 -38.16
N ALA A 161 -4.42 -43.20 -37.37
CA ALA A 161 -3.46 -44.16 -37.90
C ALA A 161 -4.14 -45.41 -38.50
N LEU A 162 -5.35 -45.75 -38.03
CA LEU A 162 -6.12 -46.92 -38.48
C LEU A 162 -7.14 -46.58 -39.58
N TYR A 163 -7.63 -45.34 -39.61
CA TYR A 163 -8.75 -44.91 -40.46
C TYR A 163 -8.48 -43.59 -41.20
N GLY A 164 -7.21 -43.22 -41.37
CA GLY A 164 -6.78 -41.96 -41.99
C GLY A 164 -7.27 -41.74 -43.42
N ASP A 165 -7.61 -42.81 -44.14
CA ASP A 165 -8.12 -42.77 -45.51
C ASP A 165 -9.57 -42.28 -45.63
N LYS A 166 -10.29 -42.10 -44.50
CA LYS A 166 -11.70 -41.66 -44.49
C LYS A 166 -11.81 -40.14 -44.33
N GLU A 167 -12.87 -39.57 -44.91
CA GLU A 167 -13.15 -38.14 -44.81
C GLU A 167 -13.48 -37.70 -43.37
N LYS A 168 -12.86 -36.60 -42.91
CA LYS A 168 -13.07 -36.04 -41.56
C LYS A 168 -13.97 -34.81 -41.62
N LEU A 169 -15.23 -34.96 -41.24
CA LEU A 169 -16.19 -33.86 -41.20
C LEU A 169 -16.17 -33.17 -39.81
N ILE A 170 -15.70 -31.93 -39.77
CA ILE A 170 -15.54 -31.14 -38.55
C ILE A 170 -16.73 -30.20 -38.38
N SER A 171 -17.54 -30.40 -37.33
CA SER A 171 -18.65 -29.51 -36.97
C SER A 171 -18.17 -28.11 -36.52
N ALA A 172 -18.99 -27.08 -36.73
CA ALA A 172 -18.67 -25.71 -36.34
C ALA A 172 -18.38 -25.55 -34.83
N SER A 173 -19.03 -26.34 -33.97
CA SER A 173 -18.76 -26.37 -32.53
C SER A 173 -17.35 -26.88 -32.22
N TYR A 174 -16.90 -27.92 -32.92
CA TYR A 174 -15.58 -28.50 -32.73
C TYR A 174 -14.48 -27.57 -33.26
N LYS A 175 -14.72 -26.85 -34.37
CA LYS A 175 -13.83 -25.77 -34.85
C LYS A 175 -13.62 -24.69 -33.77
N ARG A 176 -14.69 -24.28 -33.09
CA ARG A 176 -14.60 -23.30 -31.97
C ARG A 176 -13.77 -23.84 -30.82
N LYS A 177 -13.99 -25.09 -30.41
CA LYS A 177 -13.22 -25.74 -29.35
C LYS A 177 -11.73 -25.86 -29.70
N LEU A 178 -11.40 -26.15 -30.96
CA LEU A 178 -10.01 -26.20 -31.44
C LEU A 178 -9.33 -24.82 -31.35
N MET A 179 -10.02 -23.75 -31.73
CA MET A 179 -9.50 -22.38 -31.61
C MET A 179 -9.31 -21.96 -30.15
N GLU A 180 -10.24 -22.34 -29.29
CA GLU A 180 -10.14 -22.08 -27.86
C GLU A 180 -8.92 -22.82 -27.28
N MET A 181 -8.75 -24.11 -27.55
CA MET A 181 -7.58 -24.89 -27.14
C MET A 181 -6.26 -24.26 -27.59
N LYS A 182 -6.16 -23.88 -28.87
CA LYS A 182 -4.96 -23.20 -29.40
C LYS A 182 -4.65 -21.92 -28.64
N ARG A 183 -5.68 -21.14 -28.29
CA ARG A 183 -5.49 -19.92 -27.50
C ARG A 183 -4.97 -20.20 -26.09
N TRP A 184 -5.44 -21.27 -25.45
CA TRP A 184 -4.92 -21.70 -24.15
C TRP A 184 -3.45 -22.15 -24.25
N ASP A 185 -3.11 -22.93 -25.28
CA ASP A 185 -1.74 -23.39 -25.52
C ASP A 185 -0.78 -22.22 -25.85
N GLU A 186 -1.25 -21.22 -26.60
CA GLU A 186 -0.49 -20.00 -26.92
C GLU A 186 -0.22 -19.15 -25.67
N GLU A 187 -1.21 -19.00 -24.78
CA GLU A 187 -1.03 -18.24 -23.54
C GLU A 187 -0.10 -18.98 -22.56
N ASP A 188 -0.24 -20.30 -22.42
CA ASP A 188 0.68 -21.13 -21.65
C ASP A 188 2.11 -21.01 -22.22
N ALA A 189 2.29 -21.13 -23.53
CA ALA A 189 3.61 -20.97 -24.16
C ALA A 189 4.20 -19.56 -23.95
N ARG A 190 3.35 -18.52 -23.92
CA ARG A 190 3.78 -17.16 -23.59
C ARG A 190 4.26 -17.07 -22.15
N LEU A 191 3.52 -17.64 -21.20
CA LEU A 191 3.90 -17.67 -19.79
C LEU A 191 5.17 -18.46 -19.56
N ASP A 192 5.28 -19.64 -20.17
CA ASP A 192 6.48 -20.49 -20.13
C ASP A 192 7.69 -19.76 -20.70
N ALA A 193 7.53 -18.97 -21.77
CA ALA A 193 8.61 -18.17 -22.33
C ALA A 193 9.07 -17.05 -21.37
N VAL A 194 8.13 -16.40 -20.68
CA VAL A 194 8.46 -15.40 -19.65
C VAL A 194 9.14 -16.04 -18.45
N GLU A 195 8.65 -17.18 -17.95
CA GLU A 195 9.25 -17.91 -16.84
C GLU A 195 10.64 -18.45 -17.22
N ALA A 196 10.79 -19.04 -18.40
CA ALA A 196 12.07 -19.51 -18.91
C ALA A 196 13.06 -18.37 -19.09
N ALA A 197 12.59 -17.18 -19.49
CA ALA A 197 13.41 -16.00 -19.51
C ALA A 197 13.79 -15.60 -18.08
N GLU A 198 12.87 -15.68 -17.11
CA GLU A 198 13.04 -15.34 -15.69
C GLU A 198 13.78 -16.37 -14.83
N GLU A 199 14.13 -17.51 -15.41
CA GLU A 199 14.76 -18.61 -14.70
C GLU A 199 16.17 -18.25 -14.22
N VAL A 200 16.39 -18.44 -12.90
CA VAL A 200 17.63 -18.05 -12.22
C VAL A 200 18.84 -18.86 -12.70
N THR A 201 18.63 -20.12 -13.09
CA THR A 201 19.67 -21.02 -13.60
C THR A 201 20.23 -20.55 -14.94
N LYS A 202 19.38 -19.96 -15.80
CA LYS A 202 19.74 -19.49 -17.14
C LYS A 202 20.37 -18.09 -17.15
N ARG A 203 20.00 -17.25 -16.19
CA ARG A 203 20.46 -15.84 -16.11
C ARG A 203 21.81 -15.64 -15.40
N GLY A 204 22.39 -16.68 -14.80
CA GLY A 204 23.73 -16.61 -14.19
C GLY A 204 23.86 -15.50 -13.14
N THR A 205 24.89 -14.64 -13.25
CA THR A 205 25.18 -13.59 -12.26
C THR A 205 24.11 -12.49 -12.19
N GLU A 206 23.43 -12.20 -13.29
CA GLU A 206 22.37 -11.18 -13.38
C GLU A 206 21.02 -11.66 -12.80
N ALA A 207 20.89 -12.98 -12.60
CA ALA A 207 19.74 -13.60 -11.97
C ALA A 207 19.48 -13.10 -10.54
N MET A 208 20.56 -12.87 -9.77
CA MET A 208 20.45 -12.37 -8.40
C MET A 208 19.95 -10.92 -8.38
N ALA A 209 20.43 -10.07 -9.28
CA ALA A 209 19.95 -8.69 -9.39
C ALA A 209 18.45 -8.64 -9.75
N GLY A 210 18.00 -9.47 -10.70
CA GLY A 210 16.58 -9.59 -11.05
C GLY A 210 15.71 -10.13 -9.90
N PHE A 211 16.23 -11.07 -9.12
CA PHE A 211 15.57 -11.57 -7.91
C PHE A 211 15.37 -10.47 -6.87
N TYR A 212 16.42 -9.69 -6.54
CA TYR A 212 16.32 -8.58 -5.58
C TYR A 212 15.43 -7.45 -6.08
N ALA A 213 15.46 -7.13 -7.39
CA ALA A 213 14.54 -6.17 -7.99
C ALA A 213 13.08 -6.62 -7.86
N ASN A 214 12.78 -7.89 -8.16
CA ASN A 214 11.45 -8.47 -7.97
C ASN A 214 11.04 -8.50 -6.48
N LEU A 215 11.97 -8.78 -5.57
CA LEU A 215 11.73 -8.77 -4.12
C LEU A 215 11.35 -7.38 -3.60
N LEU A 216 11.94 -6.32 -4.14
CA LEU A 216 11.66 -4.95 -3.71
C LEU A 216 10.40 -4.37 -4.35
N THR A 217 10.07 -4.80 -5.57
CA THR A 217 8.98 -4.20 -6.37
C THR A 217 7.67 -4.98 -6.34
N LYS A 218 7.74 -6.32 -6.32
CA LYS A 218 6.58 -7.21 -6.50
C LYS A 218 6.25 -8.04 -5.25
N ASN A 219 7.00 -7.90 -4.16
CA ASN A 219 6.78 -8.65 -2.93
C ASN A 219 5.76 -7.98 -2.02
N ILE A 220 4.66 -8.69 -1.76
CA ILE A 220 3.56 -8.24 -0.91
C ILE A 220 4.04 -7.95 0.53
N ALA A 221 4.99 -8.71 1.05
CA ALA A 221 5.52 -8.52 2.41
C ALA A 221 6.35 -7.23 2.57
N MET A 222 6.88 -6.69 1.47
CA MET A 222 7.61 -5.41 1.43
C MET A 222 6.69 -4.21 1.15
N GLY A 223 5.36 -4.42 1.12
CA GLY A 223 4.38 -3.35 0.92
C GLY A 223 3.92 -3.16 -0.52
N SER A 224 4.19 -4.11 -1.42
CA SER A 224 3.59 -4.07 -2.76
C SER A 224 2.11 -4.47 -2.72
N ASP A 225 1.32 -3.95 -3.66
CA ASP A 225 -0.10 -4.28 -3.77
C ASP A 225 -0.30 -5.75 -4.20
N VAL A 226 -1.25 -6.45 -3.57
CA VAL A 226 -1.64 -7.84 -3.87
C VAL A 226 -2.11 -7.97 -5.32
N SER A 227 -2.64 -6.88 -5.89
CA SER A 227 -3.04 -6.81 -7.30
C SER A 227 -1.87 -6.94 -8.29
N SER A 228 -0.66 -6.60 -7.85
CA SER A 228 0.55 -6.58 -8.68
C SER A 228 1.29 -7.93 -8.69
N SER A 229 0.89 -8.87 -7.83
CA SER A 229 1.44 -10.21 -7.82
C SER A 229 0.88 -11.04 -8.97
N ARG A 230 1.75 -11.35 -9.94
CA ARG A 230 1.44 -12.33 -11.00
C ARG A 230 1.59 -13.74 -10.42
N SER A 231 0.48 -14.37 -10.08
CA SER A 231 0.41 -15.82 -9.95
C SER A 231 -0.06 -16.40 -11.28
N ALA A 232 0.57 -17.50 -11.73
CA ALA A 232 0.19 -18.23 -12.94
C ALA A 232 -1.30 -18.59 -12.99
N TYR A 233 -1.95 -18.64 -11.83
CA TYR A 233 -3.33 -19.07 -11.69
C TYR A 233 -4.34 -17.95 -11.36
N THR A 234 -3.89 -16.72 -11.09
CA THR A 234 -4.77 -15.57 -10.78
C THR A 234 -4.45 -14.34 -11.63
N ALA A 235 -3.70 -14.50 -12.73
CA ALA A 235 -3.33 -13.42 -13.62
C ALA A 235 -4.60 -12.78 -14.21
N LYS A 236 -4.98 -11.63 -13.65
CA LYS A 236 -5.92 -10.72 -14.33
C LYS A 236 -5.23 -10.20 -15.59
N PRO A 237 -5.97 -10.01 -16.70
CA PRO A 237 -5.40 -9.48 -17.92
C PRO A 237 -4.71 -8.15 -17.63
N SER A 238 -3.53 -7.96 -18.21
CA SER A 238 -2.77 -6.72 -18.05
C SER A 238 -3.58 -5.52 -18.53
N LYS A 239 -3.25 -4.31 -18.05
CA LYS A 239 -3.98 -3.09 -18.43
C LYS A 239 -4.04 -2.93 -19.96
N ASP A 240 -2.97 -3.29 -20.65
CA ASP A 240 -2.86 -3.25 -22.11
C ASP A 240 -3.71 -4.32 -22.79
N GLU A 241 -3.83 -5.51 -22.19
CA GLU A 241 -4.73 -6.57 -22.66
C GLU A 241 -6.21 -6.20 -22.46
N VAL A 242 -6.54 -5.50 -21.39
CA VAL A 242 -7.90 -4.97 -21.17
C VAL A 242 -8.22 -3.88 -22.19
N ILE A 243 -7.26 -3.00 -22.48
CA ILE A 243 -7.42 -1.94 -23.50
C ILE A 243 -7.52 -2.54 -24.91
N SER A 244 -6.71 -3.54 -25.23
CA SER A 244 -6.76 -4.21 -26.54
C SER A 244 -8.05 -5.01 -26.71
N ALA A 245 -8.51 -5.72 -25.68
CA ALA A 245 -9.80 -6.41 -25.67
C ALA A 245 -10.98 -5.43 -25.79
N ALA A 246 -10.92 -4.26 -25.14
CA ALA A 246 -11.92 -3.21 -25.27
C ALA A 246 -11.96 -2.63 -26.70
N LYS A 247 -10.80 -2.37 -27.30
CA LYS A 247 -10.69 -1.94 -28.71
C LYS A 247 -11.24 -2.99 -29.67
N ALA A 248 -10.92 -4.27 -29.47
CA ALA A 248 -11.44 -5.36 -30.28
C ALA A 248 -12.97 -5.47 -30.20
N ARG A 249 -13.55 -5.33 -28.99
CA ARG A 249 -15.00 -5.30 -28.78
C ARG A 249 -15.66 -4.10 -29.45
N TYR A 250 -15.04 -2.92 -29.37
CA TYR A 250 -15.53 -1.72 -30.04
C TYR A 250 -15.56 -1.87 -31.56
N LEU A 251 -14.49 -2.41 -32.15
CA LEU A 251 -14.40 -2.67 -33.59
C LEU A 251 -15.42 -3.72 -34.05
N ALA A 252 -15.58 -4.81 -33.31
CA ALA A 252 -16.60 -5.82 -33.59
C ALA A 252 -18.02 -5.23 -33.56
N ARG A 253 -18.33 -4.40 -32.55
CA ARG A 253 -19.64 -3.73 -32.45
C ARG A 253 -19.86 -2.73 -33.58
N LYS A 254 -18.82 -1.99 -33.99
CA LYS A 254 -18.89 -1.07 -35.12
C LYS A 254 -19.16 -1.80 -36.44
N ALA A 255 -18.49 -2.92 -36.67
CA ALA A 255 -18.71 -3.77 -37.85
C ALA A 255 -20.14 -4.34 -37.88
N MET A 256 -20.65 -4.79 -36.74
CA MET A 256 -22.03 -5.28 -36.61
C MET A 256 -23.07 -4.18 -36.87
N ARG A 257 -22.78 -2.93 -36.46
CA ARG A 257 -23.67 -1.79 -36.69
C ARG A 257 -23.71 -1.36 -38.16
N SER A 258 -22.61 -1.56 -38.91
CA SER A 258 -22.60 -1.32 -40.36
C SER A 258 -23.27 -2.44 -41.17
N THR A 259 -23.46 -3.63 -40.59
CA THR A 259 -24.11 -4.77 -41.27
C THR A 259 -25.60 -4.89 -40.99
N VAL A 260 -26.19 -4.04 -40.14
CA VAL A 260 -27.66 -3.98 -39.99
C VAL A 260 -28.21 -3.23 -41.21
N PRO A 261 -29.00 -3.89 -42.09
CA PRO A 261 -29.61 -3.20 -43.21
C PRO A 261 -30.66 -2.23 -42.66
N THR A 262 -30.57 -0.96 -43.05
CA THR A 262 -31.58 0.06 -42.78
C THR A 262 -32.93 -0.40 -43.35
N PRO A 263 -34.01 -0.50 -42.56
CA PRO A 263 -35.31 -0.76 -43.12
C PRO A 263 -35.82 0.54 -43.75
N ASN A 264 -36.07 0.48 -45.06
CA ASN A 264 -36.76 1.44 -45.92
C ASN A 264 -35.91 2.54 -46.57
N GLY A 265 -35.96 2.57 -47.92
CA GLY A 265 -35.37 3.60 -48.76
C GLY A 265 -35.47 3.29 -50.26
N GLU A 266 -36.71 3.17 -50.74
CA GLU A 266 -37.22 3.45 -52.10
C GLU A 266 -36.36 3.13 -53.34
N THR A 267 -36.89 2.23 -54.15
CA THR A 267 -36.60 2.08 -55.58
C THR A 267 -36.94 3.38 -56.34
N LYS A 268 -35.99 3.88 -57.12
CA LYS A 268 -36.25 4.65 -58.35
C LYS A 268 -35.47 4.02 -59.50
#